data_AF-A0A8J6TSE2-F1
#
_entry.id   AF-A0A8J6TSE2-F1
#
_cell.length_a   1.000
_cell.length_b   1.000
_cell.length_c   1.000
_cell.angle_alpha   90.00
_cell.angle_beta   90.00
_cell.angle_gamma   90.00
#
_symmetry.space_group_name_H-M   'P 1'
#
loop_
_entity.id
_entity.type
_entity.pdbx_description
1 polymer ?
#
loop_
_entity_poly.entity_id
_entity_poly.type
_entity_poly.pdbx_seq_one_letter_code
_entity_poly.pdbx_strand_id
1 'polypeptide(L)'
;MSYYKTIDGKKYDGKLIELADELIAGSGDGRISTEDAKQLLEAVKDGDAYTDIEKDTMSYLREHYKWTEAADEWFRTEIRKWAATK
;
A
#
# COMPACT_ATOMS: atom_id res chain seq x y z
N MET A 1 -13.61 -12.84 2.85
CA MET A 1 -14.12 -11.96 1.78
C MET A 1 -13.03 -10.97 1.40
N SER A 2 -12.71 -10.84 0.11
CA SER A 2 -11.97 -9.68 -0.41
C SER A 2 -12.90 -8.47 -0.36
N TYR A 3 -12.51 -7.45 0.40
CA TYR A 3 -13.25 -6.21 0.56
C TYR A 3 -12.63 -5.14 -0.35
N TYR A 4 -13.46 -4.48 -1.14
CA TYR A 4 -13.02 -3.44 -2.08
C TYR A 4 -13.62 -2.10 -1.70
N LYS A 5 -12.80 -1.05 -1.80
CA LYS A 5 -13.24 0.35 -1.69
C LYS A 5 -13.38 0.91 -3.10
N THR A 6 -14.50 1.56 -3.38
CA THR A 6 -14.72 2.22 -4.68
C THR A 6 -14.52 3.72 -4.51
N ILE A 7 -13.56 4.27 -5.25
CA ILE A 7 -13.23 5.71 -5.23
C ILE A 7 -13.25 6.16 -6.69
N ASP A 8 -14.04 7.20 -6.99
CA ASP A 8 -14.23 7.72 -8.36
C ASP A 8 -14.59 6.64 -9.40
N GLY A 9 -15.41 5.66 -9.00
CA GLY A 9 -15.85 4.57 -9.87
C GLY A 9 -14.80 3.47 -10.11
N LYS A 10 -13.60 3.59 -9.54
CA LYS A 10 -12.54 2.58 -9.60
C LYS A 10 -12.47 1.78 -8.31
N LYS A 11 -12.21 0.47 -8.43
CA LYS A 11 -12.09 -0.44 -7.28
C LYS A 11 -10.64 -0.54 -6.82
N TYR A 12 -10.46 -0.52 -5.52
CA TYR A 12 -9.19 -0.65 -4.83
C TYR A 12 -9.32 -1.69 -3.72
N ASP A 13 -8.19 -2.24 -3.30
CA ASP A 13 -8.12 -3.05 -2.09
C ASP A 13 -8.44 -2.14 -0.89
N GLY A 14 -9.61 -2.38 -0.29
CA GLY A 14 -10.08 -1.55 0.80
C GLY A 14 -9.25 -1.72 2.07
N LYS A 15 -8.67 -2.92 2.28
CA LYS A 15 -7.83 -3.20 3.45
C LYS A 15 -6.51 -2.44 3.38
N LEU A 16 -5.90 -2.34 2.20
CA LEU A 16 -4.66 -1.58 2.03
C LEU A 16 -4.86 -0.08 2.25
N ILE A 17 -6.00 0.46 1.80
CA ILE A 17 -6.33 1.88 2.03
C ILE A 17 -6.59 2.13 3.51
N GLU A 18 -7.39 1.30 4.17
CA GLU A 18 -7.67 1.43 5.61
C GLU A 18 -6.40 1.30 6.44
N LEU A 19 -5.52 0.34 6.12
CA LEU A 19 -4.23 0.21 6.78
C LEU A 19 -3.37 1.46 6.60
N ALA A 20 -3.31 2.03 5.39
CA ALA A 20 -2.57 3.27 5.15
C ALA A 20 -3.13 4.44 5.97
N ASP A 21 -4.46 4.57 6.07
CA ASP A 21 -5.14 5.56 6.91
C ASP A 21 -4.76 5.40 8.38
N GLU A 22 -4.76 4.17 8.90
CA GLU A 22 -4.38 3.86 10.29
C GLU A 22 -2.91 4.20 10.59
N LEU A 23 -2.01 3.84 9.67
CA LEU A 23 -0.57 4.07 9.83
C LEU A 23 -0.23 5.57 9.90
N ILE A 24 -0.88 6.40 9.07
CA ILE A 24 -0.65 7.86 9.10
C ILE A 24 -1.40 8.57 10.23
N ALA A 25 -2.48 7.97 10.76
CA ALA A 25 -3.25 8.50 11.88
C ALA A 25 -2.58 8.24 13.24
N GLY A 26 -1.60 7.33 13.28
CA GLY A 26 -0.82 7.03 14.47
C GLY A 26 0.14 8.15 14.91
N SER A 27 1.04 7.81 15.84
CA SER A 27 2.05 8.74 16.35
C SER A 27 3.16 8.96 15.31
N GLY A 28 3.11 10.07 14.58
CA GLY A 28 4.10 10.41 13.56
C GLY A 28 3.89 11.80 12.98
N ASP A 29 4.54 12.09 11.86
CA ASP A 29 4.42 13.37 11.14
C ASP A 29 3.40 13.31 9.98
N GLY A 30 2.53 12.30 9.98
CA GLY A 30 1.51 12.07 8.97
C GLY A 30 2.04 11.56 7.63
N ARG A 31 3.27 11.02 7.60
CA ARG A 31 3.86 10.37 6.42
C ARG A 31 4.04 8.87 6.68
N ILE A 32 3.96 8.09 5.62
CA ILE A 32 4.32 6.67 5.61
C ILE A 32 5.83 6.58 5.78
N SER A 33 6.25 6.10 6.94
CA SER A 33 7.63 5.77 7.28
C SER A 33 8.05 4.43 6.67
N THR A 34 9.34 4.10 6.76
CA THR A 34 9.82 2.79 6.29
C THR A 34 9.21 1.63 7.08
N GLU A 35 8.88 1.81 8.36
CA GLU A 35 8.19 0.79 9.16
C GLU A 35 6.74 0.61 8.74
N ASP A 36 6.04 1.70 8.41
CA ASP A 36 4.68 1.65 7.87
C ASP A 36 4.66 0.98 6.49
N ALA A 37 5.65 1.29 5.66
CA ALA A 37 5.83 0.65 4.36
C ALA A 37 6.05 -0.87 4.47
N LYS A 38 6.76 -1.35 5.50
CA LYS A 38 6.90 -2.79 5.76
C LYS A 38 5.55 -3.45 6.06
N GLN A 39 4.75 -2.83 6.93
CA GLN A 39 3.41 -3.33 7.27
C GLN A 39 2.49 -3.37 6.04
N LEU A 40 2.51 -2.32 5.21
CA LEU A 40 1.79 -2.33 3.93
C LEU A 40 2.24 -3.46 3.01
N LEU A 41 3.56 -3.71 2.93
CA LEU A 41 4.08 -4.77 2.08
C LEU A 41 3.66 -6.16 2.58
N GLU A 42 3.63 -6.38 3.89
CA GLU A 42 3.12 -7.62 4.48
C GLU A 42 1.65 -7.83 4.15
N ALA A 43 0.83 -6.79 4.24
CA ALA A 43 -0.58 -6.85 3.86
C ALA A 43 -0.78 -7.19 2.37
N VAL A 44 0.03 -6.60 1.48
CA VAL A 44 0.00 -6.97 0.05
C VAL A 44 0.38 -8.43 -0.16
N LYS A 45 1.39 -8.92 0.57
CA LYS A 45 1.86 -10.30 0.46
C LYS A 45 0.84 -11.31 0.98
N ASP A 46 0.10 -10.98 2.04
CA ASP A 46 -0.96 -11.82 2.62
C ASP A 46 -2.14 -12.05 1.66
N GLY A 47 -2.41 -11.07 0.77
CA GLY A 47 -3.37 -11.23 -0.32
C GLY A 47 -2.96 -12.29 -1.37
N ASP A 48 -1.70 -12.74 -1.34
CA ASP A 48 -1.02 -13.74 -2.20
C ASP A 48 -1.07 -13.49 -3.72
N ALA A 49 -1.76 -12.44 -4.17
CA ALA A 49 -1.88 -12.03 -5.57
C ALA A 49 -1.51 -10.55 -5.76
N TYR A 50 -0.93 -10.23 -6.91
CA TYR A 50 -0.62 -8.85 -7.32
C TYR A 50 -1.33 -8.51 -8.63
N THR A 51 -2.65 -8.44 -8.54
CA THR A 51 -3.55 -8.17 -9.66
C THR A 51 -3.55 -6.69 -10.01
N ASP A 52 -4.36 -6.30 -10.99
CA ASP A 52 -4.51 -4.90 -11.36
C ASP A 52 -5.13 -4.07 -10.23
N ILE A 53 -5.94 -4.68 -9.34
CA ILE A 53 -6.50 -3.99 -8.17
C ILE A 53 -5.40 -3.61 -7.19
N GLU A 54 -4.47 -4.50 -6.85
CA GLU A 54 -3.37 -4.19 -5.93
C GLU A 54 -2.42 -3.14 -6.55
N LYS A 55 -2.15 -3.21 -7.85
CA LYS A 55 -1.33 -2.19 -8.55
C LYS A 55 -2.00 -0.82 -8.55
N ASP A 56 -3.30 -0.78 -8.83
CA ASP A 56 -4.10 0.45 -8.81
C ASP A 56 -4.15 1.03 -7.40
N THR A 57 -4.29 0.18 -6.39
CA THR A 57 -4.27 0.58 -4.98
C THR A 57 -2.92 1.14 -4.59
N MET A 58 -1.82 0.52 -4.99
CA MET A 58 -0.48 1.06 -4.73
C MET A 58 -0.23 2.39 -5.45
N SER A 59 -0.82 2.60 -6.62
CA SER A 59 -0.75 3.87 -7.33
C SER A 59 -1.51 4.96 -6.56
N TYR A 60 -2.75 4.65 -6.14
CA TYR A 60 -3.55 5.52 -5.29
C TYR A 60 -2.82 5.89 -3.98
N LEU A 61 -2.21 4.92 -3.29
CA LEU A 61 -1.47 5.19 -2.06
C LEU A 61 -0.28 6.14 -2.26
N ARG A 62 0.39 6.10 -3.42
CA ARG A 62 1.50 7.01 -3.71
C ARG A 62 1.04 8.41 -4.12
N GLU A 63 -0.11 8.52 -4.74
CA GLU A 63 -0.68 9.80 -5.18
C GLU A 63 -1.34 10.57 -4.03
N HIS A 64 -1.96 9.86 -3.10
CA HIS A 64 -2.81 10.46 -2.06
C HIS A 64 -2.18 10.49 -0.66
N TYR A 65 -1.14 9.72 -0.40
CA TYR A 65 -0.44 9.71 0.89
C TYR A 65 0.96 10.30 0.73
N LYS A 66 1.46 10.92 1.80
CA LYS A 66 2.84 11.36 1.85
C LYS A 66 3.70 10.20 2.30
N TRP A 67 4.80 9.96 1.59
CA TRP A 67 5.80 8.97 1.96
C TRP A 67 7.08 9.71 2.35
N THR A 68 7.83 9.14 3.29
CA THR A 68 9.26 9.49 3.38
C THR A 68 9.99 8.96 2.15
N GLU A 69 11.06 9.64 1.73
CA GLU A 69 11.85 9.20 0.56
C GLU A 69 12.37 7.77 0.75
N ALA A 70 12.90 7.47 1.95
CA ALA A 70 13.38 6.14 2.30
C ALA A 70 12.28 5.07 2.24
N ALA A 71 11.03 5.41 2.61
CA ALA A 71 9.91 4.47 2.52
C ALA A 71 9.50 4.18 1.08
N ASP A 72 9.39 5.20 0.22
CA ASP A 72 9.01 5.01 -1.18
C ASP A 72 10.07 4.18 -1.93
N GLU A 73 11.35 4.51 -1.77
CA GLU A 73 12.45 3.79 -2.40
C GLU A 73 12.51 2.32 -1.95
N TRP A 74 12.43 2.09 -0.64
CA TRP A 74 12.44 0.74 -0.08
C TRP A 74 11.24 -0.08 -0.56
N PHE A 75 10.02 0.47 -0.47
CA PHE A 75 8.81 -0.25 -0.85
C PHE A 75 8.83 -0.62 -2.33
N ARG A 76 9.19 0.33 -3.21
CA ARG A 76 9.28 0.09 -4.67
C ARG A 76 10.26 -1.03 -5.00
N THR A 77 11.36 -1.11 -4.27
CA THR A 77 12.34 -2.17 -4.46
C THR A 77 11.76 -3.52 -4.05
N GLU A 78 11.17 -3.61 -2.85
CA GLU A 78 10.71 -4.87 -2.29
C GLU A 78 9.45 -5.41 -2.99
N ILE A 79 8.49 -4.53 -3.34
CA ILE A 79 7.29 -4.96 -4.06
C ILE A 79 7.63 -5.50 -5.46
N ARG A 80 8.62 -4.90 -6.16
CA ARG A 80 9.08 -5.39 -7.46
C ARG A 80 9.75 -6.76 -7.35
N LYS A 81 10.62 -6.95 -6.34
CA LYS A 81 11.27 -8.25 -6.09
C LYS A 81 10.24 -9.33 -5.83
N TRP A 82 9.26 -9.05 -4.97
CA TRP A 82 8.22 -10.02 -4.64
C TRP A 82 7.28 -10.30 -5.81
N ALA A 83 6.80 -9.27 -6.52
CA ALA A 83 5.92 -9.43 -7.67
C ALA A 83 6.57 -10.24 -8.81
N ALA A 84 7.90 -10.23 -8.93
CA ALA A 84 8.63 -11.05 -9.91
C ALA A 84 8.63 -12.56 -9.57
N THR A 85 8.21 -12.94 -8.37
CA THR A 85 8.11 -14.35 -7.93
C THR A 85 6.69 -14.92 -8.01
N LYS A 86 5.74 -14.11 -8.50
CA LYS A 86 4.32 -14.46 -8.63
C LYS A 86 3.95 -14.81 -10.06
#